data_AF-A0A371CGU6-F1
#
_entry.id   AF-A0A371CGU6-F1
#
_cell.length_a   1.000
_cell.length_b   1.000
_cell.length_c   1.000
_cell.angle_alpha   90.00
_cell.angle_beta   90.00
_cell.angle_gamma   90.00
#
_symmetry.space_group_name_H-M   'P 1'
#
loop_
_entity.id
_entity.type
_entity.pdbx_description
1 polymer ?
#
loop_
_entity_poly.entity_id
_entity_poly.type
_entity_poly.pdbx_seq_one_letter_code
_entity_poly.pdbx_strand_id
1 'polypeptide(L)'
;CEHCAKQPALFRCRECAHARALCHSCVLKEHVAAPLHWVDQWHAEGGYFERQDLSALGHIWYLGHSGEPCPGLSQREEPTPQHVTVTHTNGIHLCNIVMCRC
;
A
#
# COMPACT_ATOMS: atom_id res chain seq x y z
N CYS A 1 -8.66 -14.18 3.16
CA CYS A 1 -8.88 -12.72 3.14
C CYS A 1 -10.29 -12.47 3.62
N GLU A 2 -10.45 -11.69 4.69
CA GLU A 2 -11.77 -11.41 5.26
C GLU A 2 -12.63 -10.48 4.41
N HIS A 3 -12.04 -9.73 3.46
CA HIS A 3 -12.78 -8.88 2.54
C HIS A 3 -13.33 -9.66 1.33
N CYS A 4 -12.48 -10.38 0.61
CA CYS A 4 -12.88 -11.00 -0.68
C CYS A 4 -13.11 -12.50 -0.62
N ALA A 5 -12.65 -13.21 0.42
CA ALA A 5 -12.67 -14.67 0.54
C ALA A 5 -12.03 -15.46 -0.62
N LYS A 6 -11.30 -14.81 -1.54
CA LYS A 6 -10.71 -15.44 -2.75
C LYS A 6 -9.26 -15.89 -2.59
N GLN A 7 -8.52 -15.28 -1.67
CA GLN A 7 -7.07 -15.44 -1.51
C GLN A 7 -6.70 -15.55 -0.03
N PRO A 8 -5.56 -16.17 0.32
CA PRO A 8 -5.06 -16.26 1.68
C PRO A 8 -4.98 -14.89 2.37
N ALA A 9 -5.31 -14.84 3.65
CA ALA A 9 -5.18 -13.64 4.47
C ALA A 9 -3.77 -13.59 5.06
N LEU A 10 -2.82 -13.00 4.34
CA LEU A 10 -1.41 -12.95 4.75
C LEU A 10 -1.00 -11.58 5.31
N PHE A 11 -1.85 -10.56 5.17
CA PHE A 11 -1.51 -9.20 5.55
C PHE A 11 -2.47 -8.66 6.60
N ARG A 12 -1.97 -7.87 7.54
CA ARG A 12 -2.81 -7.08 8.46
C ARG A 12 -2.18 -5.72 8.70
N CYS A 13 -2.99 -4.68 8.85
CA CYS A 13 -2.50 -3.36 9.23
C CYS A 13 -2.15 -3.31 10.73
N ARG A 14 -1.12 -2.55 11.10
CA ARG A 14 -0.77 -2.28 12.51
C ARG A 14 -1.50 -1.09 13.11
N GLU A 15 -2.06 -0.22 12.29
CA GLU A 15 -2.53 1.11 12.69
C GLU A 15 -4.04 1.30 12.52
N CYS A 16 -4.68 0.55 11.62
CA CYS A 16 -6.14 0.56 11.51
C CYS A 16 -6.77 0.03 12.81
N ALA A 17 -7.69 0.81 13.39
CA ALA A 17 -8.38 0.46 14.64
C ALA A 17 -9.11 -0.89 14.59
N HIS A 18 -9.58 -1.28 13.40
CA HIS A 18 -10.27 -2.55 13.15
C HIS A 18 -9.58 -3.33 12.03
N ALA A 19 -8.25 -3.45 12.11
CA ALA A 19 -7.47 -4.14 11.09
C ALA A 19 -7.94 -5.59 10.90
N ARG A 20 -8.20 -5.95 9.64
CA ARG A 20 -8.61 -7.29 9.21
C ARG A 20 -7.44 -8.04 8.59
N ALA A 21 -7.51 -9.36 8.57
CA ALA A 21 -6.57 -10.17 7.82
C ALA A 21 -6.97 -10.22 6.33
N LEU A 22 -6.15 -9.61 5.48
CA LEU A 22 -6.41 -9.36 4.07
C LEU A 22 -5.43 -10.11 3.17
N CYS A 23 -5.82 -10.33 1.92
CA CYS A 23 -4.87 -10.71 0.87
C CYS A 23 -4.15 -9.47 0.34
N HIS A 24 -3.09 -9.71 -0.44
CA HIS A 24 -2.24 -8.68 -1.04
C HIS A 24 -3.05 -7.56 -1.75
N SER A 25 -3.95 -7.91 -2.66
CA SER A 25 -4.72 -6.91 -3.41
C SER A 25 -5.72 -6.15 -2.54
N CYS A 26 -6.29 -6.79 -1.51
CA CYS A 26 -7.21 -6.11 -0.61
C CYS A 26 -6.50 -5.17 0.36
N VAL A 27 -5.32 -5.55 0.88
CA VAL A 27 -4.57 -4.65 1.77
C VAL A 27 -4.13 -3.40 1.03
N LEU A 28 -3.68 -3.50 -0.22
CA LEU A 28 -3.31 -2.33 -1.02
C LEU A 28 -4.51 -1.40 -1.27
N LYS A 29 -5.68 -1.96 -1.61
CA LYS A 29 -6.90 -1.17 -1.85
C LYS A 29 -7.41 -0.46 -0.61
N GLU A 30 -7.33 -1.11 0.55
CA GLU A 30 -7.81 -0.53 1.81
C GLU A 30 -6.94 0.65 2.29
N HIS A 31 -5.67 0.71 1.85
CA HIS A 31 -4.71 1.70 2.30
C HIS A 31 -4.43 2.84 1.31
N VAL A 32 -5.25 2.99 0.26
CA VAL A 32 -5.15 4.12 -0.69
C VAL A 32 -5.18 5.47 0.03
N ALA A 33 -6.04 5.59 1.05
CA ALA A 33 -6.17 6.81 1.87
C ALA A 33 -5.23 6.83 3.09
N ALA A 34 -4.47 5.78 3.34
CA ALA A 34 -3.55 5.65 4.48
C ALA A 34 -2.20 5.03 4.06
N PRO A 35 -1.47 5.67 3.12
CA PRO A 35 -0.27 5.10 2.48
C PRO A 35 0.95 5.00 3.40
N LEU A 36 0.87 5.61 4.59
CA LEU A 36 1.93 5.62 5.59
C LEU A 36 1.65 4.64 6.74
N HIS A 37 0.62 3.79 6.66
CA HIS A 37 0.44 2.75 7.67
C HIS A 37 1.43 1.60 7.46
N TRP A 38 1.95 1.07 8.57
CA TRP A 38 2.68 -0.19 8.58
C TRP A 38 1.75 -1.39 8.43
N VAL A 39 2.16 -2.34 7.60
CA VAL A 39 1.48 -3.63 7.46
C VAL A 39 2.41 -4.76 7.90
N ASP A 40 1.82 -5.78 8.51
CA ASP A 40 2.46 -7.05 8.78
C ASP A 40 2.17 -8.02 7.64
N GLN A 41 3.20 -8.68 7.13
CA GLN A 41 3.10 -9.85 6.27
C GLN A 41 3.41 -11.12 7.08
N TRP A 42 2.55 -12.14 6.97
CA TRP A 42 2.77 -13.46 7.54
C TRP A 42 3.68 -14.29 6.63
N HIS A 43 4.82 -14.73 7.17
CA HIS A 43 5.75 -15.65 6.52
C HIS A 43 5.52 -17.06 7.06
N ALA A 44 4.78 -17.87 6.31
CA ALA A 44 4.32 -19.18 6.79
C ALA A 44 5.47 -20.17 7.04
N GLU A 45 6.51 -20.13 6.22
CA GLU A 45 7.68 -20.99 6.33
C GLU A 45 8.47 -20.72 7.63
N GLY A 46 8.51 -19.45 8.06
CA GLY A 46 9.20 -19.03 9.28
C GLY A 46 8.31 -18.88 10.51
N GLY A 47 6.98 -18.85 10.34
CA GLY A 47 6.02 -18.69 11.42
C GLY A 47 6.07 -17.30 12.10
N TYR A 48 6.38 -16.24 11.36
CA TYR A 48 6.49 -14.88 11.92
C TYR A 48 5.81 -13.82 11.07
N PHE A 49 5.52 -12.68 11.70
CA PHE A 49 5.09 -11.46 11.02
C PHE A 49 6.30 -10.56 10.76
N GLU A 50 6.47 -10.16 9.51
CA GLU A 50 7.44 -9.14 9.10
C GLU A 50 6.72 -7.82 8.84
N ARG A 51 7.26 -6.72 9.37
CA ARG A 51 6.74 -5.39 9.08
C ARG A 51 7.20 -4.96 7.68
N GLN A 52 6.25 -4.54 6.85
CA GLN A 52 6.50 -4.09 5.48
C GLN A 52 5.95 -2.67 5.29
N ASP A 53 6.67 -1.88 4.48
CA ASP A 53 6.08 -0.71 3.85
C ASP A 53 5.07 -1.16 2.79
N LEU A 54 4.01 -0.37 2.60
CA LEU A 54 3.06 -0.62 1.51
C LEU A 54 3.74 -0.57 0.13
N SER A 55 4.79 0.24 -0.03
CA SER A 55 5.59 0.32 -1.26
C SER A 55 6.31 -0.98 -1.61
N ALA A 56 6.78 -1.72 -0.61
CA ALA A 56 7.41 -3.04 -0.81
C ALA A 56 6.40 -4.08 -1.32
N LEU A 57 5.11 -3.86 -1.05
CA LEU A 57 3.99 -4.63 -1.59
C LEU A 57 3.50 -4.09 -2.95
N GLY A 58 4.19 -3.10 -3.53
CA GLY A 58 3.81 -2.50 -4.81
C GLY A 58 2.72 -1.45 -4.73
N HIS A 59 2.41 -0.89 -3.54
CA HIS A 59 1.54 0.26 -3.44
C HIS A 59 2.15 1.45 -4.18
N ILE A 60 1.32 2.12 -4.98
CA ILE A 60 1.65 3.40 -5.63
C ILE A 60 0.73 4.46 -5.01
N TRP A 61 1.34 5.47 -4.42
CA TRP A 61 0.64 6.63 -3.92
C TRP A 61 0.50 7.67 -5.04
N TYR A 62 -0.65 7.66 -5.71
CA TYR A 62 -1.01 8.71 -6.66
C TYR A 62 -1.39 9.98 -5.89
N LEU A 63 -0.68 11.07 -6.18
CA LEU A 63 -0.92 12.35 -5.54
C LEU A 63 -2.03 13.11 -6.26
N GLY A 64 -3.06 13.49 -5.51
CA GLY A 64 -4.30 14.05 -6.06
C GLY A 64 -5.35 12.98 -6.36
N HIS A 65 -6.46 13.39 -6.97
CA HIS A 65 -7.55 12.52 -7.44
C HIS A 65 -8.00 11.41 -6.47
N SER A 66 -7.99 11.70 -5.16
CA SER A 66 -8.36 10.73 -4.12
C SER A 66 -7.56 9.42 -4.16
N GLY A 67 -6.31 9.48 -4.63
CA GLY A 67 -5.43 8.32 -4.74
C GLY A 67 -5.57 7.52 -6.04
N GLU A 68 -6.38 7.99 -6.98
CA GLU A 68 -6.50 7.40 -8.32
C GLU A 68 -5.46 7.98 -9.30
N PRO A 69 -5.09 7.23 -10.37
CA PRO A 69 -4.26 7.75 -11.43
C PRO A 69 -4.85 9.03 -12.05
N CYS A 70 -4.01 10.06 -12.22
CA CYS A 70 -4.43 11.31 -12.84
C CYS A 70 -4.91 11.06 -14.29
N PRO A 71 -6.08 11.59 -14.71
CA PRO A 71 -6.57 11.45 -16.09
C PRO A 71 -5.63 12.05 -17.15
N GLY A 72 -4.77 12.99 -16.75
CA GLY A 72 -3.73 13.59 -17.60
C GLY A 72 -2.51 12.70 -17.81
N LEU A 73 -2.40 11.55 -17.11
CA LEU A 73 -1.41 10.53 -17.44
C LEU A 73 -1.82 9.90 -18.76
N SER A 74 -0.99 10.07 -19.80
CA SER A 74 -1.29 9.50 -21.11
C SER A 74 -1.38 7.97 -21.00
N GLN A 75 -2.43 7.35 -21.57
CA GLN A 75 -2.54 5.89 -21.59
C GLN A 75 -1.41 5.18 -22.35
N ARG A 76 -0.54 5.95 -23.03
CA ARG A 76 0.59 5.46 -23.83
C ARG A 76 1.89 5.40 -23.04
N GLU A 77 1.97 6.06 -21.88
CA GLU A 77 3.14 6.08 -21.02
C GLU A 77 2.74 5.60 -19.63
N GLU A 78 3.24 4.43 -19.23
CA GLU A 78 3.08 4.02 -17.83
C GLU A 78 3.83 5.01 -16.93
N PRO A 79 3.17 5.59 -15.90
CA PRO A 79 3.82 6.51 -15.00
C PRO A 79 4.92 5.78 -14.24
N THR A 80 6.18 6.19 -14.40
CA THR A 80 7.27 5.69 -13.58
C THR A 80 7.13 6.26 -12.16
N PRO A 81 6.90 5.43 -11.12
CA PRO A 81 6.82 5.93 -9.76
C PRO A 81 8.18 6.47 -9.31
N GLN A 82 8.17 7.55 -8.54
CA GLN A 82 9.36 8.06 -7.87
C GLN A 82 9.46 7.41 -6.49
N HIS A 83 10.66 6.95 -6.13
CA HIS A 83 10.92 6.42 -4.79
C HIS A 83 11.27 7.56 -3.85
N VAL A 84 10.51 7.70 -2.77
CA VAL A 84 10.65 8.78 -1.80
C VAL A 84 10.67 8.22 -0.39
N THR A 85 11.54 8.77 0.45
CA THR A 85 11.56 8.50 1.89
C THR A 85 10.73 9.55 2.61
N VAL A 86 9.74 9.14 3.39
CA VAL A 86 8.85 10.02 4.16
C VAL A 86 9.05 9.78 5.65
N THR A 87 9.32 10.84 6.41
CA THR A 87 9.32 10.80 7.88
C THR A 87 7.92 11.12 8.40
N HIS A 88 7.35 10.23 9.18
CA HIS A 88 6.02 10.33 9.76
C HIS A 88 6.06 10.02 11.27
N THR A 89 4.99 10.32 12.00
CA THR A 89 4.96 10.15 13.47
C THR A 89 5.08 8.68 13.91
N ASN A 90 4.80 7.73 13.02
CA ASN A 90 4.90 6.28 13.24
C ASN A 90 6.22 5.67 12.71
N GLY A 91 7.13 6.46 12.12
CA GLY A 91 8.39 5.97 11.59
C GLY A 91 8.83 6.62 10.27
N ILE A 92 9.80 5.98 9.63
CA ILE A 92 10.34 6.37 8.33
C ILE A 92 9.85 5.35 7.31
N HIS A 93 9.21 5.83 6.25
CA HIS A 93 8.61 5.02 5.20
C HIS A 93 9.32 5.19 3.87
N LEU A 94 9.48 4.08 3.15
CA LEU A 94 9.73 4.14 1.71
C LEU A 94 8.38 4.15 0.99
N CYS A 95 8.22 5.06 0.03
CA CYS A 95 7.00 5.24 -0.73
C CYS A 95 7.29 5.28 -2.23
N ASN A 96 6.39 4.71 -3.03
CA ASN A 96 6.38 4.91 -4.47
C ASN A 96 5.30 5.95 -4.79
N ILE A 97 5.66 7.09 -5.35
CA ILE A 97 4.72 8.19 -5.62
C ILE A 97 4.58 8.46 -7.12
N VAL A 98 3.40 8.87 -7.55
CA VAL A 98 3.16 9.41 -8.89
C VAL A 98 2.48 10.77 -8.75
N MET A 99 3.09 11.81 -9.32
CA MET A 99 2.59 13.19 -9.28
C MET A 99 1.34 13.37 -10.14
N CYS A 100 0.42 14.26 -9.74
CA CYS A 100 -0.60 14.76 -10.67
C CYS A 100 0.08 15.44 -11.87
N ARG A 101 -0.51 15.29 -13.05
CA ARG A 101 -0.15 16.05 -14.26
C ARG A 101 -1.30 16.91 -14.79
N CYS A 102 -2.34 17.05 -13.96
CA CYS A 102 -3.15 18.25 -13.92
C CYS A 102 -2.28 19.42 -13.40
#